data_AF-A0A0C4EN41-F1
#
_entry.id   AF-A0A0C4EN41-F1
#
_cell.length_a   1.000
_cell.length_b   1.000
_cell.length_c   1.000
_cell.angle_alpha   90.00
_cell.angle_beta   90.00
_cell.angle_gamma   90.00
#
_symmetry.space_group_name_H-M   'P 1'
#
loop_
_entity.id
_entity.type
_entity.pdbx_description
1 polymer ?
#
loop_
_entity_poly.entity_id
_entity_poly.type
_entity_poly.pdbx_seq_one_letter_code
_entity_poly.pdbx_strand_id
1 'polypeptide(L)'
;MTVDDFEDPYLISWSLFFKDPSLVGPLTELFSFHEEYVRLLPEAEQLMTPLFWNDAELDRVRSTSLLPSVDQQRQLWTSEYESLILGEKIRGLSDDLHAFIRQHVTCLDYFWANTIVNSRSFPSTLLLAPSSSNNPDRAHSQRPSSAAPNESAPILLPGVDIFNHKRGSKVEWRSVPLDSLHLKSIEIVSLENQIPHVNWGINSWIRVCIRRGRLEEKWRGSGGDDGDESGRFYPIKLSEPEEEQAYSPLIREIFSRFKPDGLLHHVRRDGQIPSLLMGQLRISMISSDEDLLLASNRLQDHLLLPPESFLDTFHTAMAHKLSWENELNCIDCLASLVKFRLNQLLDSHPFLPDADWDAQVRTPVKRMIQIYLNGQVQILKELLKVTENTFQIAIENARADGFHFDSDDDD
;
A
#
# COMPACT_ATOMS: atom_id res chain seq x y z
N MET A 1 23.78 -6.81 5.75
CA MET A 1 24.16 -7.43 4.47
C MET A 1 23.94 -6.34 3.44
N THR A 2 25.03 -5.71 3.02
CA THR A 2 25.03 -4.54 2.11
C THR A 2 24.86 -5.01 0.67
N VAL A 3 24.33 -4.14 -0.20
CA VAL A 3 23.95 -4.42 -1.59
C VAL A 3 25.15 -4.77 -2.49
N ASP A 4 26.38 -4.61 -1.99
CA ASP A 4 27.63 -4.87 -2.72
C ASP A 4 28.00 -6.35 -2.91
N ASP A 5 27.25 -7.32 -2.35
CA ASP A 5 27.56 -8.76 -2.50
C ASP A 5 26.96 -9.40 -3.78
N PHE A 6 26.35 -8.61 -4.68
CA PHE A 6 25.85 -9.08 -5.98
C PHE A 6 26.77 -8.60 -7.13
N GLU A 7 27.96 -9.18 -7.23
CA GLU A 7 28.72 -9.14 -8.49
C GLU A 7 27.95 -9.92 -9.57
N ASP A 8 27.39 -9.18 -10.52
CA ASP A 8 26.69 -9.70 -11.70
C ASP A 8 27.71 -10.07 -12.79
N PRO A 9 27.66 -11.33 -13.29
CA PRO A 9 27.82 -11.51 -14.72
C PRO A 9 26.88 -12.59 -15.28
N TYR A 10 25.59 -12.63 -14.92
CA TYR A 10 24.64 -13.54 -15.58
C TYR A 10 23.21 -12.99 -15.60
N LEU A 11 22.99 -11.91 -16.37
CA LEU A 11 21.71 -11.80 -17.08
C LEU A 11 21.54 -13.07 -17.92
N ILE A 12 20.51 -13.84 -17.60
CA ILE A 12 20.18 -15.07 -18.32
C ILE A 12 19.96 -14.72 -19.79
N SER A 13 20.94 -15.04 -20.64
CA SER A 13 20.68 -15.08 -22.07
C SER A 13 19.75 -16.26 -22.30
N TRP A 14 18.50 -15.98 -22.67
CA TRP A 14 17.52 -17.02 -23.02
C TRP A 14 18.04 -17.98 -24.12
N SER A 15 19.07 -17.57 -24.87
CA SER A 15 19.79 -18.39 -25.84
C SER A 15 20.58 -19.58 -25.25
N LEU A 16 20.89 -19.58 -23.94
CA LEU A 16 21.58 -20.69 -23.27
C LEU A 16 20.66 -21.86 -22.92
N PHE A 17 19.34 -21.63 -22.76
CA PHE A 17 18.35 -22.67 -22.43
C PHE A 17 18.17 -23.73 -23.54
N PHE A 18 18.47 -23.38 -24.79
CA PHE A 18 18.22 -24.24 -25.95
C PHE A 18 19.41 -25.13 -26.35
N LYS A 19 20.49 -25.16 -25.57
CA LYS A 19 21.70 -25.94 -25.89
C LYS A 19 21.81 -27.29 -25.20
N ASP A 20 20.95 -27.60 -24.21
CA ASP A 20 20.92 -28.90 -23.55
C ASP A 20 19.75 -29.76 -24.09
N PRO A 21 20.02 -30.86 -24.82
CA PRO A 21 19.00 -31.75 -25.36
C PRO A 21 18.10 -32.41 -24.31
N SER A 22 18.55 -32.51 -23.05
CA SER A 22 17.78 -33.11 -21.95
C SER A 22 16.64 -32.21 -21.46
N LEU A 23 16.67 -30.91 -21.80
CA LEU A 23 15.70 -29.90 -21.34
C LEU A 23 14.56 -29.65 -22.32
N VAL A 24 14.61 -30.23 -23.52
CA VAL A 24 13.66 -29.94 -24.62
C VAL A 24 12.23 -30.36 -24.24
N GLY A 25 12.02 -31.45 -23.51
CA GLY A 25 10.67 -31.90 -23.10
C GLY A 25 9.95 -30.91 -22.16
N PRO A 26 10.49 -30.67 -20.96
CA PRO A 26 9.87 -29.79 -19.96
C PRO A 26 9.74 -28.32 -20.41
N LEU A 27 10.71 -27.80 -21.18
CA LEU A 27 10.69 -26.42 -21.66
C LEU A 27 9.70 -26.20 -22.82
N THR A 28 9.53 -27.18 -23.71
CA THR A 28 8.55 -27.09 -24.81
C THR A 28 7.11 -27.08 -24.27
N GLU A 29 6.87 -27.77 -23.15
CA GLU A 29 5.58 -27.81 -22.45
C GLU A 29 5.26 -26.49 -21.72
N LEU A 30 6.28 -25.79 -21.17
CA LEU A 30 6.06 -24.55 -20.42
C LEU A 30 6.02 -23.27 -21.29
N PHE A 31 6.87 -23.17 -22.31
CA PHE A 31 7.21 -21.86 -22.89
C PHE A 31 6.76 -21.66 -24.33
N SER A 32 6.43 -22.71 -25.09
CA SER A 32 6.18 -22.56 -26.54
C SER A 32 4.96 -21.71 -26.91
N PHE A 33 3.98 -21.56 -26.00
CA PHE A 33 2.75 -20.82 -26.31
C PHE A 33 2.80 -19.31 -25.92
N HIS A 34 3.66 -18.93 -24.98
CA HIS A 34 3.70 -17.56 -24.44
C HIS A 34 5.07 -16.86 -24.57
N GLU A 35 6.03 -17.50 -25.24
CA GLU A 35 7.40 -16.99 -25.40
C GLU A 35 7.42 -15.57 -25.97
N GLU A 36 6.67 -15.29 -27.04
CA GLU A 36 6.65 -13.96 -27.65
C GLU A 36 6.12 -12.89 -26.69
N TYR A 37 5.13 -13.22 -25.86
CA TYR A 37 4.64 -12.29 -24.86
C TYR A 37 5.69 -12.02 -23.78
N VAL A 38 6.30 -13.08 -23.24
CA VAL A 38 7.33 -12.95 -22.20
C VAL A 38 8.52 -12.14 -22.72
N ARG A 39 8.93 -12.34 -23.97
CA ARG A 39 10.01 -11.58 -24.63
C ARG A 39 9.70 -10.10 -24.80
N LEU A 40 8.42 -9.70 -24.82
CA LEU A 40 7.99 -8.31 -24.94
C LEU A 40 7.82 -7.60 -23.58
N LEU A 41 7.95 -8.32 -22.47
CA LEU A 41 7.91 -7.72 -21.14
C LEU A 41 9.17 -6.88 -20.89
N PRO A 42 9.07 -5.84 -20.04
CA PRO A 42 10.21 -4.99 -19.73
C PRO A 42 11.30 -5.77 -18.99
N GLU A 43 12.56 -5.47 -19.30
CA GLU A 43 13.72 -5.99 -18.57
C GLU A 43 13.84 -5.33 -17.18
N ALA A 44 14.62 -5.92 -16.28
CA ALA A 44 14.74 -5.48 -14.89
C ALA A 44 15.21 -4.01 -14.78
N GLU A 45 16.14 -3.60 -15.64
CA GLU A 45 16.73 -2.25 -15.69
C GLU A 45 15.69 -1.20 -16.14
N GLN A 46 14.67 -1.65 -16.86
CA GLN A 46 13.56 -0.83 -17.35
C GLN A 46 12.45 -0.69 -16.31
N LEU A 47 12.46 -1.51 -15.25
CA LEU A 47 11.50 -1.40 -14.15
C LEU A 47 11.83 -0.17 -13.30
N MET A 48 10.83 0.70 -13.13
CA MET A 48 10.95 1.93 -12.36
C MET A 48 10.52 1.79 -10.91
N THR A 49 10.32 0.55 -10.46
CA THR A 49 9.81 0.28 -9.13
C THR A 49 10.93 0.45 -8.11
N PRO A 50 10.65 0.97 -6.90
CA PRO A 50 11.69 1.20 -5.89
C PRO A 50 12.50 -0.05 -5.50
N LEU A 51 12.01 -1.26 -5.77
CA LEU A 51 12.79 -2.49 -5.57
C LEU A 51 14.02 -2.58 -6.49
N PHE A 52 13.93 -2.01 -7.70
CA PHE A 52 15.01 -1.97 -8.72
C PHE A 52 15.71 -0.61 -8.74
N TRP A 53 15.56 0.18 -7.68
CA TRP A 53 16.34 1.39 -7.52
C TRP A 53 17.71 1.05 -6.95
N ASN A 54 18.72 1.78 -7.42
CA ASN A 54 20.07 1.69 -6.86
C ASN A 54 20.14 2.42 -5.50
N ASP A 55 21.25 2.26 -4.79
CA ASP A 55 21.40 2.84 -3.46
C ASP A 55 21.39 4.37 -3.47
N ALA A 56 21.96 5.00 -4.50
CA ALA A 56 21.93 6.45 -4.68
C ALA A 56 20.50 6.99 -4.91
N GLU A 57 19.65 6.23 -5.59
CA GLU A 57 18.23 6.51 -5.80
C GLU A 57 17.45 6.37 -4.48
N LEU A 58 17.71 5.31 -3.71
CA LEU A 58 17.02 5.02 -2.45
C LEU A 58 17.42 5.95 -1.29
N ASP A 59 18.70 6.36 -1.21
CA ASP A 59 19.19 7.27 -0.17
C ASP A 59 18.39 8.58 -0.15
N ARG A 60 17.81 8.99 -1.28
CA ARG A 60 17.10 10.27 -1.40
C ARG A 60 15.64 10.22 -0.99
N VAL A 61 15.16 9.04 -0.63
CA VAL A 61 13.88 8.85 0.05
C VAL A 61 14.04 8.31 1.47
N ARG A 62 15.27 8.32 2.02
CA ARG A 62 15.59 7.79 3.36
C ARG A 62 14.81 8.41 4.51
N SER A 63 14.41 9.67 4.38
CA SER A 63 13.63 10.41 5.38
C SER A 63 12.14 10.13 5.29
N THR A 64 11.71 9.28 4.36
CA THR A 64 10.32 8.91 4.14
C THR A 64 10.06 7.45 4.53
N SER A 65 8.79 7.07 4.61
CA SER A 65 8.40 5.67 4.83
C SER A 65 8.70 4.75 3.64
N LEU A 66 9.08 5.28 2.47
CA LEU A 66 9.27 4.48 1.26
C LEU A 66 10.44 3.51 1.38
N LEU A 67 11.59 3.96 1.91
CA LEU A 67 12.77 3.11 2.06
C LEU A 67 12.50 1.91 2.99
N PRO A 68 11.99 2.09 4.22
CA PRO A 68 11.60 0.95 5.06
C PRO A 68 10.59 0.00 4.40
N SER A 69 9.64 0.52 3.61
CA SER A 69 8.69 -0.32 2.86
C SER A 69 9.38 -1.13 1.75
N VAL A 70 10.38 -0.56 1.08
CA VAL A 70 11.21 -1.27 0.09
C VAL A 70 11.98 -2.39 0.77
N ASP A 71 12.64 -2.12 1.88
CA ASP A 71 13.44 -3.11 2.60
C ASP A 71 12.57 -4.27 3.12
N GLN A 72 11.42 -3.95 3.71
CA GLN A 72 10.45 -4.96 4.13
C GLN A 72 9.98 -5.83 2.96
N GLN A 73 9.69 -5.20 1.81
CA GLN A 73 9.24 -5.92 0.63
C GLN A 73 10.34 -6.81 0.04
N ARG A 74 11.59 -6.34 0.02
CA ARG A 74 12.77 -7.13 -0.37
C ARG A 74 12.91 -8.33 0.54
N GLN A 75 12.86 -8.14 1.86
CA GLN A 75 12.97 -9.22 2.83
C GLN A 75 11.86 -10.26 2.64
N LEU A 76 10.61 -9.83 2.50
CA LEU A 76 9.47 -10.72 2.28
C LEU A 76 9.66 -11.58 1.04
N TRP A 77 10.01 -10.96 -0.10
CA TRP A 77 10.17 -11.68 -1.36
C TRP A 77 11.41 -12.58 -1.38
N THR A 78 12.47 -12.19 -0.69
CA THR A 78 13.62 -13.08 -0.48
C THR A 78 13.20 -14.32 0.30
N SER A 79 12.46 -14.16 1.41
CA SER A 79 11.96 -15.29 2.19
C SER A 79 10.97 -16.16 1.40
N GLU A 80 10.08 -15.57 0.59
CA GLU A 80 9.18 -16.31 -0.32
C GLU A 80 9.99 -17.10 -1.37
N TYR A 81 11.01 -16.50 -1.99
CA TYR A 81 11.90 -17.15 -2.93
C TYR A 81 12.67 -18.32 -2.29
N GLU A 82 13.28 -18.10 -1.13
CA GLU A 82 14.01 -19.13 -0.39
C GLU A 82 13.09 -20.29 -0.01
N SER A 83 11.87 -20.00 0.44
CA SER A 83 10.91 -21.03 0.84
C SER A 83 10.37 -21.83 -0.35
N LEU A 84 9.99 -21.17 -1.45
CA LEU A 84 9.28 -21.80 -2.58
C LEU A 84 10.22 -22.37 -3.64
N ILE A 85 11.34 -21.69 -3.92
CA ILE A 85 12.27 -22.07 -4.99
C ILE A 85 13.41 -22.92 -4.44
N LEU A 86 14.03 -22.49 -3.32
CA LEU A 86 15.15 -23.23 -2.71
C LEU A 86 14.72 -24.27 -1.67
N GLY A 87 13.51 -24.12 -1.10
CA GLY A 87 12.98 -24.96 -0.05
C GLY A 87 12.06 -26.06 -0.56
N GLU A 88 10.76 -25.89 -0.30
CA GLU A 88 9.73 -26.90 -0.56
C GLU A 88 9.48 -27.10 -2.06
N LYS A 89 9.05 -28.31 -2.42
CA LYS A 89 8.59 -28.60 -3.78
C LYS A 89 7.34 -27.79 -4.08
N ILE A 90 7.40 -26.99 -5.15
CA ILE A 90 6.22 -26.26 -5.63
C ILE A 90 5.15 -27.27 -6.04
N ARG A 91 3.96 -27.17 -5.43
CA ARG A 91 2.87 -28.12 -5.67
C ARG A 91 2.46 -28.11 -7.15
N GLY A 92 2.31 -29.31 -7.71
CA GLY A 92 1.89 -29.50 -9.10
C GLY A 92 3.04 -29.46 -10.12
N LEU A 93 4.27 -29.12 -9.72
CA LEU A 93 5.45 -29.23 -10.57
C LEU A 93 6.11 -30.61 -10.42
N SER A 94 6.66 -31.14 -11.52
CA SER A 94 7.48 -32.37 -11.48
C SER A 94 8.80 -32.11 -10.77
N ASP A 95 9.44 -33.17 -10.25
CA ASP A 95 10.74 -33.03 -9.56
C ASP A 95 11.83 -32.49 -10.49
N ASP A 96 11.87 -32.97 -11.72
CA ASP A 96 12.85 -32.52 -12.73
C ASP A 96 12.68 -31.04 -13.06
N LEU A 97 11.43 -30.56 -13.18
CA LEU A 97 11.16 -29.16 -13.48
C LEU A 97 11.42 -28.25 -12.29
N HIS A 98 11.15 -28.69 -11.06
CA HIS A 98 11.49 -27.92 -9.86
C HIS A 98 13.01 -27.83 -9.67
N ALA A 99 13.73 -28.94 -9.88
CA ALA A 99 15.19 -28.95 -9.85
C ALA A 99 15.79 -28.01 -10.91
N PHE A 100 15.20 -28.00 -12.11
CA PHE A 100 15.58 -27.09 -13.17
C PHE A 100 15.35 -25.61 -12.78
N ILE A 101 14.15 -25.25 -12.31
CA ILE A 101 13.84 -23.88 -11.85
C ILE A 101 14.83 -23.44 -10.78
N ARG A 102 15.12 -24.31 -9.79
CA ARG A 102 16.06 -24.03 -8.71
C ARG A 102 17.49 -23.72 -9.20
N GLN A 103 17.92 -24.32 -10.29
CA GLN A 103 19.27 -24.12 -10.84
C GLN A 103 19.37 -22.86 -11.71
N HIS A 104 18.25 -22.37 -12.23
CA HIS A 104 18.23 -21.36 -13.28
C HIS A 104 17.48 -20.07 -12.91
N VAL A 105 16.79 -20.01 -11.78
CA VAL A 105 16.06 -18.82 -11.33
C VAL A 105 16.80 -18.21 -10.15
N THR A 106 17.13 -16.93 -10.28
CA THR A 106 17.71 -16.12 -9.21
C THR A 106 16.62 -15.44 -8.37
N CYS A 107 17.01 -14.88 -7.22
CA CYS A 107 16.10 -14.06 -6.42
C CYS A 107 15.62 -12.82 -7.20
N LEU A 108 16.49 -12.24 -8.05
CA LEU A 108 16.13 -11.09 -8.88
C LEU A 108 15.08 -11.45 -9.95
N ASP A 109 15.15 -12.64 -10.54
CA ASP A 109 14.13 -13.16 -11.46
C ASP A 109 12.78 -13.30 -10.76
N TYR A 110 12.78 -13.74 -9.50
CA TYR A 110 11.57 -13.81 -8.67
C TYR A 110 10.98 -12.42 -8.41
N PHE A 111 11.81 -11.41 -8.16
CA PHE A 111 11.37 -10.02 -7.96
C PHE A 111 10.80 -9.44 -9.26
N TRP A 112 11.44 -9.72 -10.38
CA TRP A 112 10.98 -9.33 -11.71
C TRP A 112 9.61 -9.94 -12.00
N ALA A 113 9.47 -11.25 -11.85
CA ALA A 113 8.22 -11.97 -12.11
C ALA A 113 7.07 -11.44 -11.24
N ASN A 114 7.31 -11.26 -9.93
CA ASN A 114 6.32 -10.65 -9.04
C ASN A 114 5.97 -9.22 -9.44
N THR A 115 6.94 -8.44 -9.91
CA THR A 115 6.71 -7.08 -10.37
C THR A 115 5.84 -7.04 -11.63
N ILE A 116 6.09 -7.92 -12.60
CA ILE A 116 5.24 -8.08 -13.79
C ILE A 116 3.82 -8.44 -13.37
N VAL A 117 3.64 -9.50 -12.55
CA VAL A 117 2.32 -9.96 -12.12
C VAL A 117 1.57 -8.86 -11.36
N ASN A 118 2.21 -8.17 -10.41
CA ASN A 118 1.54 -7.15 -9.61
C ASN A 118 1.20 -5.87 -10.41
N SER A 119 1.96 -5.56 -11.46
CA SER A 119 1.75 -4.34 -12.26
C SER A 119 0.86 -4.54 -13.48
N ARG A 120 0.73 -5.77 -14.00
CA ARG A 120 0.08 -6.06 -15.28
C ARG A 120 -1.06 -7.07 -15.20
N SER A 121 -1.33 -7.67 -14.04
CA SER A 121 -2.42 -8.65 -13.92
C SER A 121 -3.80 -8.01 -13.84
N PHE A 122 -4.77 -8.75 -14.38
CA PHE A 122 -6.19 -8.49 -14.31
C PHE A 122 -6.88 -9.59 -13.51
N PRO A 123 -8.07 -9.35 -12.92
CA PRO A 123 -8.84 -10.42 -12.31
C PRO A 123 -9.42 -11.36 -13.39
N SER A 124 -9.36 -12.67 -13.16
CA SER A 124 -9.89 -13.69 -14.07
C SER A 124 -11.39 -13.56 -14.34
N THR A 125 -12.11 -12.84 -13.47
CA THR A 125 -13.53 -12.50 -13.66
C THR A 125 -13.79 -11.71 -14.94
N LEU A 126 -12.80 -11.00 -15.50
CA LEU A 126 -12.92 -10.36 -16.81
C LEU A 126 -13.18 -11.34 -17.96
N LEU A 127 -12.80 -12.61 -17.80
CA LEU A 127 -13.04 -13.66 -18.78
C LEU A 127 -14.42 -14.31 -18.61
N LEU A 128 -15.20 -13.96 -17.58
CA LEU A 128 -16.54 -14.51 -17.40
C LEU A 128 -17.50 -13.80 -18.37
N ALA A 129 -18.28 -14.59 -19.12
CA ALA A 129 -19.32 -14.03 -19.96
C ALA A 129 -20.41 -13.41 -19.05
N PRO A 130 -20.97 -12.24 -19.41
CA PRO A 130 -22.17 -11.76 -18.74
C PRO A 130 -23.22 -12.86 -18.87
N SER A 131 -23.69 -13.37 -17.73
CA SER A 131 -24.71 -14.41 -17.70
C SER A 131 -25.87 -13.94 -18.58
N SER A 132 -26.17 -14.69 -19.63
CA SER A 132 -27.36 -14.51 -20.45
C SER A 132 -28.59 -14.91 -19.65
N SER A 133 -28.90 -14.12 -18.62
CA SER A 133 -30.08 -14.25 -17.78
C SER A 133 -30.76 -12.90 -17.59
N ASN A 134 -31.01 -12.20 -18.71
CA ASN A 134 -32.08 -11.20 -18.79
C ASN A 134 -33.41 -11.88 -19.15
N ASN A 135 -33.72 -13.00 -18.49
CA ASN A 135 -35.05 -13.60 -18.53
C ASN A 135 -35.68 -13.38 -17.14
N PRO A 136 -36.62 -12.43 -16.99
CA PRO A 136 -37.22 -12.10 -15.70
C PRO A 136 -38.08 -13.23 -15.12
N ASP A 137 -38.36 -14.29 -15.90
CA ASP A 137 -39.34 -15.34 -15.54
C ASP A 137 -38.74 -16.62 -14.92
N ARG A 138 -37.47 -16.63 -14.49
CA ARG A 138 -36.85 -17.82 -13.84
C ARG A 138 -36.18 -17.56 -12.49
N ALA A 139 -36.60 -16.51 -11.78
CA ALA A 139 -36.05 -16.15 -10.46
C ALA A 139 -36.35 -17.15 -9.31
N HIS A 140 -37.09 -18.25 -9.54
CA HIS A 140 -37.53 -19.13 -8.46
C HIS A 140 -37.27 -20.62 -8.70
N SER A 141 -36.18 -21.03 -9.35
CA SER A 141 -35.85 -22.47 -9.44
C SER A 141 -34.38 -22.76 -9.78
N GLN A 142 -33.40 -22.10 -9.17
CA GLN A 142 -32.03 -22.62 -9.17
C GLN A 142 -31.42 -22.50 -7.78
N ARG A 143 -31.47 -23.63 -7.07
CA ARG A 143 -30.70 -23.89 -5.86
C ARG A 143 -29.20 -23.80 -6.24
N PRO A 144 -28.38 -22.99 -5.57
CA PRO A 144 -26.97 -22.90 -5.91
C PRO A 144 -26.32 -24.27 -5.68
N SER A 145 -25.84 -24.88 -6.76
CA SER A 145 -24.92 -26.01 -6.68
C SER A 145 -23.67 -25.54 -5.93
N SER A 146 -23.25 -26.34 -4.96
CA SER A 146 -22.14 -26.13 -4.02
C SER A 146 -20.75 -26.14 -4.67
N ALA A 147 -20.56 -25.39 -5.75
CA ALA A 147 -19.23 -25.05 -6.25
C ALA A 147 -18.69 -23.89 -5.41
N ALA A 148 -17.43 -24.00 -5.00
CA ALA A 148 -16.68 -23.02 -4.22
C ALA A 148 -16.89 -21.58 -4.74
N PRO A 149 -16.74 -20.55 -3.88
CA PRO A 149 -16.79 -19.16 -4.34
C PRO A 149 -15.84 -19.00 -5.53
N ASN A 150 -16.29 -18.33 -6.60
CA ASN A 150 -15.47 -18.02 -7.77
C ASN A 150 -14.25 -17.20 -7.33
N GLU A 151 -13.18 -17.85 -6.88
CA GLU A 151 -11.93 -17.21 -6.52
C GLU A 151 -11.34 -16.59 -7.79
N SER A 152 -11.29 -15.25 -7.80
CA SER A 152 -10.67 -14.50 -8.88
C SER A 152 -9.16 -14.73 -8.83
N ALA A 153 -8.58 -15.31 -9.88
CA ALA A 153 -7.15 -15.47 -10.03
C ALA A 153 -6.55 -14.30 -10.83
N PRO A 154 -5.30 -13.88 -10.56
CA PRO A 154 -4.61 -12.92 -11.42
C PRO A 154 -4.28 -13.57 -12.77
N ILE A 155 -4.58 -12.87 -13.86
CA ILE A 155 -4.27 -13.27 -15.23
C ILE A 155 -3.51 -12.17 -15.96
N LEU A 156 -2.57 -12.55 -16.83
CA LEU A 156 -1.92 -11.62 -17.75
C LEU A 156 -2.63 -11.68 -19.10
N LEU A 157 -2.84 -10.53 -19.72
CA LEU A 157 -3.53 -10.40 -21.01
C LEU A 157 -2.57 -9.77 -22.04
N PRO A 158 -1.84 -10.60 -22.81
CA PRO A 158 -0.90 -10.12 -23.81
C PRO A 158 -1.53 -9.13 -24.78
N GLY A 159 -0.85 -7.99 -24.99
CA GLY A 159 -1.29 -6.93 -25.90
C GLY A 159 -2.37 -6.00 -25.33
N VAL A 160 -3.02 -6.40 -24.24
CA VAL A 160 -3.95 -5.56 -23.48
C VAL A 160 -3.22 -4.79 -22.38
N ASP A 161 -2.30 -5.46 -21.69
CA ASP A 161 -1.51 -4.93 -20.59
C ASP A 161 -0.46 -3.88 -21.00
N ILE A 162 -0.27 -3.67 -22.31
CA ILE A 162 0.61 -2.63 -22.88
C ILE A 162 0.01 -1.23 -22.79
N PHE A 163 -1.32 -1.11 -22.67
CA PHE A 163 -1.99 0.18 -22.68
C PHE A 163 -1.86 0.88 -21.33
N ASN A 164 -1.31 2.10 -21.37
CA ASN A 164 -1.33 3.00 -20.23
C ASN A 164 -2.69 3.73 -20.16
N HIS A 165 -3.23 3.91 -18.96
CA HIS A 165 -4.43 4.70 -18.74
C HIS A 165 -4.14 5.92 -17.86
N LYS A 166 -4.80 7.04 -18.15
CA LYS A 166 -4.80 8.19 -17.23
C LYS A 166 -5.45 7.76 -15.91
N ARG A 167 -4.82 8.12 -14.79
CA ARG A 167 -5.34 7.81 -13.44
C ARG A 167 -6.77 8.36 -13.29
N GLY A 168 -7.65 7.58 -12.70
CA GLY A 168 -9.05 7.97 -12.48
C GLY A 168 -9.93 7.91 -13.73
N SER A 169 -9.36 7.69 -14.91
CA SER A 169 -10.16 7.41 -16.10
C SER A 169 -10.69 5.99 -16.05
N LYS A 170 -12.01 5.86 -16.19
CA LYS A 170 -12.67 4.56 -16.21
C LYS A 170 -12.24 3.83 -17.48
N VAL A 171 -11.55 2.71 -17.30
CA VAL A 171 -11.33 1.76 -18.39
C VAL A 171 -12.31 0.62 -18.19
N GLU A 172 -13.30 0.56 -19.07
CA GLU A 172 -14.27 -0.52 -19.08
C GLU A 172 -13.81 -1.62 -20.03
N TRP A 173 -13.66 -2.81 -19.48
CA TRP A 173 -13.35 -4.03 -20.22
C TRP A 173 -14.60 -4.91 -20.25
N ARG A 174 -14.95 -5.41 -21.43
CA ARG A 174 -16.07 -6.35 -21.57
C ARG A 174 -15.61 -7.59 -22.32
N SER A 175 -15.96 -8.76 -21.79
CA SER A 175 -15.88 -9.98 -22.56
C SER A 175 -17.04 -10.04 -23.54
N VAL A 176 -16.73 -10.13 -24.83
CA VAL A 176 -17.71 -10.31 -25.89
C VAL A 176 -17.53 -11.73 -26.47
N PRO A 177 -18.59 -12.55 -26.50
CA PRO A 177 -18.53 -13.85 -27.15
C PRO A 177 -18.40 -13.65 -28.66
N LEU A 178 -17.43 -14.32 -29.30
CA LEU A 178 -17.41 -14.47 -30.75
C LEU A 178 -18.20 -15.72 -31.11
N ASP A 179 -19.34 -15.52 -31.78
CA ASP A 179 -20.39 -16.51 -32.08
C ASP A 179 -20.02 -17.64 -33.06
N SER A 180 -18.73 -18.00 -33.18
CA SER A 180 -18.31 -19.07 -34.10
C SER A 180 -17.28 -20.05 -33.55
N LEU A 181 -16.58 -19.76 -32.45
CA LEU A 181 -15.41 -20.57 -32.05
C LEU A 181 -15.22 -20.78 -30.53
N HIS A 182 -16.22 -20.48 -29.68
CA HIS A 182 -16.02 -20.38 -28.21
C HIS A 182 -14.90 -19.41 -27.80
N LEU A 183 -14.48 -18.53 -28.72
CA LEU A 183 -13.49 -17.51 -28.48
C LEU A 183 -14.15 -16.33 -27.75
N LYS A 184 -13.44 -15.79 -26.77
CA LYS A 184 -13.84 -14.58 -26.04
C LYS A 184 -12.94 -13.45 -26.51
N SER A 185 -13.51 -12.37 -27.03
CA SER A 185 -12.79 -11.12 -27.19
C SER A 185 -12.90 -10.31 -25.90
N ILE A 186 -11.86 -9.56 -25.57
CA ILE A 186 -11.92 -8.50 -24.57
C ILE A 186 -11.94 -7.19 -25.36
N GLU A 187 -13.03 -6.45 -25.21
CA GLU A 187 -13.19 -5.15 -25.86
C GLU A 187 -12.93 -4.03 -24.85
N ILE A 188 -12.18 -3.02 -25.29
CA ILE A 188 -12.07 -1.73 -24.60
C ILE A 188 -13.32 -0.93 -24.95
N VAL A 189 -14.23 -0.80 -23.99
CA VAL A 189 -15.52 -0.11 -24.19
C VAL A 189 -15.32 1.41 -24.18
N SER A 190 -14.36 1.91 -23.40
CA SER A 190 -13.98 3.32 -23.38
C SER A 190 -12.53 3.50 -22.94
N LEU A 191 -11.80 4.37 -23.64
CA LEU A 191 -10.46 4.82 -23.25
C LEU A 191 -10.43 6.34 -23.36
N GLU A 192 -10.91 7.01 -22.31
CA GLU A 192 -11.17 8.45 -22.39
C GLU A 192 -9.91 9.30 -22.57
N ASN A 193 -8.71 8.80 -22.25
CA ASN A 193 -7.44 9.48 -22.54
C ASN A 193 -6.26 8.49 -22.52
N GLN A 194 -5.65 8.23 -23.68
CA GLN A 194 -4.29 7.65 -23.73
C GLN A 194 -3.27 8.75 -23.44
N ILE A 195 -2.28 8.46 -22.60
CA ILE A 195 -1.11 9.31 -22.44
C ILE A 195 0.08 8.59 -23.09
N PRO A 196 0.86 9.25 -23.97
CA PRO A 196 1.94 8.59 -24.71
C PRO A 196 2.98 7.90 -23.83
N HIS A 197 3.20 8.37 -22.61
CA HIS A 197 4.13 7.76 -21.67
C HIS A 197 3.71 8.10 -20.23
N VAL A 198 3.10 7.15 -19.53
CA VAL A 198 3.06 7.17 -18.06
C VAL A 198 3.54 5.80 -17.62
N ASN A 199 4.85 5.71 -17.40
CA ASN A 199 5.43 4.60 -16.68
C ASN A 199 4.73 4.54 -15.31
N TRP A 200 4.26 3.36 -14.91
CA TRP A 200 3.55 3.15 -13.65
C TRP A 200 4.39 3.71 -12.49
N GLY A 201 4.07 4.93 -12.06
CA GLY A 201 4.87 5.65 -11.08
C GLY A 201 4.73 5.07 -9.67
N ILE A 202 5.45 5.69 -8.73
CA ILE A 202 5.46 5.42 -7.28
C ILE A 202 4.05 5.16 -6.69
N ASN A 203 2.99 5.77 -7.25
CA ASN A 203 1.61 5.58 -6.78
C ASN A 203 1.06 4.14 -6.97
N SER A 204 1.49 3.42 -8.02
CA SER A 204 1.16 2.00 -8.18
C SER A 204 1.91 1.15 -7.16
N TRP A 205 3.13 1.55 -6.81
CA TRP A 205 3.97 0.80 -5.88
C TRP A 205 3.69 1.07 -4.41
N ILE A 206 3.41 2.31 -4.03
CA ILE A 206 2.79 2.62 -2.74
C ILE A 206 1.53 1.77 -2.56
N ARG A 207 0.71 1.62 -3.61
CA ARG A 207 -0.44 0.69 -3.60
C ARG A 207 -0.05 -0.79 -3.53
N VAL A 208 1.04 -1.24 -4.15
CA VAL A 208 1.54 -2.63 -4.04
C VAL A 208 2.08 -2.93 -2.65
N CYS A 209 2.91 -2.04 -2.07
CA CYS A 209 3.36 -2.11 -0.69
C CYS A 209 2.17 -2.12 0.29
N ILE A 210 1.11 -1.35 0.02
CA ILE A 210 -0.10 -1.31 0.87
C ILE A 210 -1.06 -2.48 0.60
N ARG A 211 -1.14 -2.99 -0.63
CA ARG A 211 -1.96 -4.18 -0.95
C ARG A 211 -1.44 -5.42 -0.26
N ARG A 212 -0.12 -5.60 -0.14
CA ARG A 212 0.45 -6.71 0.65
C ARG A 212 0.51 -6.41 2.16
N GLY A 213 0.37 -5.14 2.56
CA GLY A 213 0.03 -4.71 3.94
C GLY A 213 -1.47 -4.57 4.21
N ARG A 214 -2.30 -5.50 3.70
CA ARG A 214 -3.74 -5.71 4.01
C ARG A 214 -4.57 -4.45 4.42
N LEU A 215 -4.64 -3.42 3.59
CA LEU A 215 -5.50 -2.27 3.91
C LEU A 215 -6.36 -1.69 2.78
N GLU A 216 -6.58 -2.37 1.64
CA GLU A 216 -7.56 -1.89 0.62
C GLU A 216 -8.97 -2.49 0.78
N GLU A 217 -9.18 -3.55 1.56
CA GLU A 217 -10.46 -4.29 1.53
C GLU A 217 -11.62 -3.62 2.29
N LYS A 218 -11.36 -2.66 3.20
CA LYS A 218 -12.41 -1.96 3.99
C LYS A 218 -12.79 -0.55 3.49
N TRP A 219 -12.19 -0.06 2.39
CA TRP A 219 -12.35 1.36 1.97
C TRP A 219 -13.36 1.60 0.83
N ARG A 220 -14.22 0.61 0.50
CA ARG A 220 -15.37 0.76 -0.42
C ARG A 220 -16.65 1.25 0.28
N GLY A 221 -16.52 2.10 1.30
CA GLY A 221 -17.62 2.47 2.18
C GLY A 221 -17.76 3.97 2.41
N SER A 222 -17.60 4.82 1.40
CA SER A 222 -18.13 6.19 1.40
C SER A 222 -18.09 6.74 -0.02
N GLY A 223 -19.27 6.91 -0.61
CA GLY A 223 -19.45 7.44 -1.95
C GLY A 223 -18.99 8.91 -2.03
N GLY A 224 -18.28 9.21 -3.11
CA GLY A 224 -17.82 10.56 -3.44
C GLY A 224 -17.05 10.47 -4.75
N ASP A 225 -17.77 10.70 -5.84
CA ASP A 225 -17.25 10.81 -7.20
C ASP A 225 -16.53 12.15 -7.34
N ASP A 226 -15.30 12.25 -6.80
CA ASP A 226 -14.44 13.41 -6.96
C ASP A 226 -13.20 13.03 -7.77
N GLY A 227 -13.03 13.70 -8.91
CA GLY A 227 -11.97 13.46 -9.87
C GLY A 227 -10.57 13.50 -9.27
N ASP A 228 -9.71 12.60 -9.73
CA ASP A 228 -8.23 12.65 -9.62
C ASP A 228 -7.59 12.56 -8.20
N GLU A 229 -8.36 12.35 -7.13
CA GLU A 229 -7.86 12.55 -5.74
C GLU A 229 -7.62 11.30 -4.87
N SER A 230 -7.95 10.09 -5.32
CA SER A 230 -8.06 8.91 -4.43
C SER A 230 -6.75 8.15 -4.09
N GLY A 231 -5.61 8.82 -3.88
CA GLY A 231 -4.43 8.06 -3.41
C GLY A 231 -3.11 8.78 -3.38
N ARG A 232 -3.07 10.00 -2.85
CA ARG A 232 -1.84 10.54 -2.25
C ARG A 232 -2.11 10.70 -0.77
N PHE A 233 -1.35 10.01 0.05
CA PHE A 233 -1.45 10.08 1.50
C PHE A 233 -0.06 10.12 2.13
N TYR A 234 -0.04 10.57 3.37
CA TYR A 234 1.11 10.51 4.25
C TYR A 234 0.80 9.53 5.39
N PRO A 235 1.61 8.47 5.58
CA PRO A 235 1.40 7.52 6.67
C PRO A 235 1.87 8.10 8.01
N ILE A 236 1.01 8.03 9.02
CA ILE A 236 1.33 8.32 10.42
C ILE A 236 1.11 7.03 11.20
N LYS A 237 2.17 6.48 11.78
CA LYS A 237 2.09 5.28 12.60
C LYS A 237 2.26 5.65 14.07
N LEU A 238 1.31 5.26 14.90
CA LEU A 238 1.46 5.29 16.35
C LEU A 238 2.16 4.01 16.83
N SER A 239 2.85 4.12 17.96
CA SER A 239 3.44 2.98 18.66
C SER A 239 2.61 2.66 19.89
N GLU A 240 2.56 1.39 20.26
CA GLU A 240 2.09 1.01 21.58
C GLU A 240 3.04 1.58 22.64
N PRO A 241 2.52 2.23 23.70
CA PRO A 241 3.37 2.78 24.76
C PRO A 241 4.03 1.66 25.57
N GLU A 242 5.30 1.86 25.94
CA GLU A 242 6.01 0.95 26.84
C GLU A 242 5.43 1.02 28.26
N GLU A 243 5.69 -0.02 29.08
CA GLU A 243 5.16 -0.10 30.45
C GLU A 243 5.54 1.09 31.32
N GLU A 244 6.76 1.58 31.16
CA GLU A 244 7.32 2.71 31.91
C GLU A 244 6.79 4.06 31.41
N GLN A 245 6.20 4.10 30.21
CA GLN A 245 5.73 5.32 29.53
C GLN A 245 4.21 5.50 29.67
N ALA A 246 3.47 4.41 29.87
CA ALA A 246 2.02 4.46 30.00
C ALA A 246 1.61 4.93 31.40
N TYR A 247 0.72 5.94 31.47
CA TYR A 247 0.15 6.42 32.74
C TYR A 247 -0.58 5.31 33.52
N SER A 248 -1.17 4.35 32.82
CA SER A 248 -1.92 3.24 33.41
C SER A 248 -1.82 1.96 32.57
N PRO A 249 -1.85 0.76 33.18
CA PRO A 249 -1.94 -0.52 32.47
C PRO A 249 -3.13 -0.61 31.49
N LEU A 250 -4.24 0.09 31.78
CA LEU A 250 -5.42 0.13 30.93
C LEU A 250 -5.10 0.68 29.52
N ILE A 251 -4.19 1.65 29.43
CA ILE A 251 -3.78 2.23 28.13
C ILE A 251 -3.17 1.14 27.26
N ARG A 252 -2.28 0.30 27.82
CA ARG A 252 -1.67 -0.81 27.10
C ARG A 252 -2.69 -1.88 26.74
N GLU A 253 -3.60 -2.20 27.66
CA GLU A 253 -4.70 -3.12 27.38
C GLU A 253 -5.50 -2.67 26.15
N ILE A 254 -5.88 -1.38 26.10
CA ILE A 254 -6.57 -0.78 24.94
C ILE A 254 -5.72 -0.91 23.67
N PHE A 255 -4.43 -0.56 23.72
CA PHE A 255 -3.57 -0.61 22.54
C PHE A 255 -3.35 -2.04 22.02
N SER A 256 -3.29 -3.03 22.91
CA SER A 256 -3.18 -4.45 22.56
C SER A 256 -4.37 -5.01 21.78
N ARG A 257 -5.51 -4.30 21.80
CA ARG A 257 -6.72 -4.67 21.03
C ARG A 257 -6.60 -4.32 19.56
N PHE A 258 -5.73 -3.38 19.18
CA PHE A 258 -5.53 -3.01 17.78
C PHE A 258 -4.66 -4.07 17.08
N LYS A 259 -5.10 -4.48 15.89
CA LYS A 259 -4.21 -5.21 14.96
C LYS A 259 -3.04 -4.28 14.60
N PRO A 260 -1.85 -4.80 14.20
CA PRO A 260 -0.69 -3.97 13.87
C PRO A 260 -0.98 -2.85 12.86
N ASP A 261 -1.86 -3.11 11.89
CA ASP A 261 -2.26 -2.13 10.87
C ASP A 261 -3.26 -1.09 11.39
N GLY A 262 -3.91 -1.33 12.54
CA GLY A 262 -4.85 -0.42 13.18
C GLY A 262 -4.21 0.80 13.83
N LEU A 263 -2.87 0.83 13.91
CA LEU A 263 -2.08 1.98 14.39
C LEU A 263 -1.49 2.80 13.22
N LEU A 264 -1.68 2.36 11.98
CA LEU A 264 -1.23 3.06 10.78
C LEU A 264 -2.37 3.89 10.19
N HIS A 265 -2.18 5.21 10.16
CA HIS A 265 -3.14 6.18 9.65
C HIS A 265 -2.64 6.79 8.36
N HIS A 266 -3.57 7.11 7.46
CA HIS A 266 -3.25 7.71 6.17
C HIS A 266 -3.91 9.09 6.09
N VAL A 267 -3.11 10.14 6.09
CA VAL A 267 -3.59 11.52 5.95
C VAL A 267 -3.65 11.90 4.48
N ARG A 268 -4.78 12.46 4.04
CA ARG A 268 -4.99 12.91 2.66
C ARG A 268 -4.44 14.32 2.44
N ARG A 269 -4.49 14.77 1.18
CA ARG A 269 -4.06 16.13 0.78
C ARG A 269 -4.81 17.27 1.43
N ASP A 270 -6.03 17.03 1.86
CA ASP A 270 -6.84 18.00 2.60
C ASP A 270 -6.36 18.23 4.03
N GLY A 271 -5.37 17.44 4.48
CA GLY A 271 -4.82 17.54 5.83
C GLY A 271 -5.80 17.14 6.93
N GLN A 272 -6.95 16.54 6.60
CA GLN A 272 -7.94 16.15 7.61
C GLN A 272 -7.34 15.13 8.57
N ILE A 273 -7.48 15.40 9.87
CA ILE A 273 -6.99 14.51 10.92
C ILE A 273 -7.91 13.28 10.97
N PRO A 274 -7.40 12.05 10.77
CA PRO A 274 -8.21 10.85 10.91
C PRO A 274 -8.80 10.76 12.31
N SER A 275 -10.11 10.54 12.41
CA SER A 275 -10.80 10.44 13.71
C SER A 275 -10.28 9.30 14.58
N LEU A 276 -9.86 8.18 13.97
CA LEU A 276 -9.26 7.07 14.71
C LEU A 276 -7.89 7.44 15.28
N LEU A 277 -7.08 8.21 14.53
CA LEU A 277 -5.81 8.75 15.01
C LEU A 277 -6.06 9.64 16.25
N MET A 278 -7.04 10.54 16.17
CA MET A 278 -7.38 11.41 17.29
C MET A 278 -7.89 10.61 18.51
N GLY A 279 -8.74 9.62 18.30
CA GLY A 279 -9.22 8.75 19.38
C GLY A 279 -8.09 7.98 20.07
N GLN A 280 -7.09 7.50 19.31
CA GLN A 280 -5.92 6.82 19.86
C GLN A 280 -5.00 7.81 20.61
N LEU A 281 -4.79 9.01 20.09
CA LEU A 281 -4.04 10.07 20.79
C LEU A 281 -4.69 10.43 22.13
N ARG A 282 -6.02 10.55 22.19
CA ARG A 282 -6.75 10.80 23.44
C ARG A 282 -6.42 9.80 24.53
N ILE A 283 -6.30 8.52 24.17
CA ILE A 283 -5.88 7.45 25.10
C ILE A 283 -4.39 7.53 25.43
N SER A 284 -3.53 7.79 24.44
CA SER A 284 -2.07 7.92 24.67
C SER A 284 -1.70 9.08 25.56
N MET A 285 -2.45 10.18 25.50
CA MET A 285 -2.17 11.43 26.21
C MET A 285 -2.95 11.57 27.53
N ILE A 286 -3.46 10.48 28.10
CA ILE A 286 -4.09 10.50 29.43
C ILE A 286 -3.02 10.79 30.48
N SER A 287 -3.21 11.86 31.25
CA SER A 287 -2.32 12.31 32.33
C SER A 287 -3.01 12.47 33.69
N SER A 288 -4.33 12.23 33.75
CA SER A 288 -5.15 12.43 34.95
C SER A 288 -6.03 11.23 35.27
N ASP A 289 -6.33 11.03 36.55
CA ASP A 289 -7.26 9.98 37.02
C ASP A 289 -8.69 10.19 36.49
N GLU A 290 -9.10 11.44 36.27
CA GLU A 290 -10.43 11.78 35.73
C GLU A 290 -10.56 11.33 34.28
N ASP A 291 -9.57 11.64 33.43
CA ASP A 291 -9.53 11.19 32.03
C ASP A 291 -9.45 9.67 31.95
N LEU A 292 -8.66 9.04 32.82
CA LEU A 292 -8.54 7.59 32.90
C LEU A 292 -9.88 6.94 33.27
N LEU A 293 -10.58 7.46 34.28
CA LEU A 293 -11.89 6.97 34.71
C LEU A 293 -12.93 7.13 33.60
N LEU A 294 -12.92 8.27 32.90
CA LEU A 294 -13.84 8.53 31.81
C LEU A 294 -13.58 7.59 30.61
N ALA A 295 -12.30 7.40 30.24
CA ALA A 295 -11.92 6.45 29.19
C ALA A 295 -12.32 5.01 29.56
N SER A 296 -12.08 4.61 30.81
CA SER A 296 -12.49 3.31 31.34
C SER A 296 -14.01 3.11 31.22
N ASN A 297 -14.80 4.07 31.71
CA ASN A 297 -16.27 4.00 31.64
C ASN A 297 -16.79 3.93 30.19
N ARG A 298 -16.17 4.67 29.26
CA ARG A 298 -16.55 4.65 27.85
C ARG A 298 -16.19 3.34 27.13
N LEU A 299 -15.16 2.62 27.60
CA LEU A 299 -14.63 1.42 26.93
C LEU A 299 -14.91 0.12 27.66
N GLN A 300 -15.45 0.16 28.88
CA GLN A 300 -15.62 -1.00 29.76
C GLN A 300 -16.29 -2.19 29.07
N ASP A 301 -17.44 -1.98 28.44
CA ASP A 301 -18.18 -3.04 27.73
C ASP A 301 -17.54 -3.40 26.38
N HIS A 302 -16.70 -2.52 25.84
CA HIS A 302 -16.08 -2.67 24.52
C HIS A 302 -14.79 -3.48 24.57
N LEU A 303 -14.04 -3.46 25.68
CA LEU A 303 -12.80 -4.23 25.82
C LEU A 303 -13.02 -5.75 25.75
N LEU A 304 -14.21 -6.20 26.13
CA LEU A 304 -14.62 -7.61 26.06
C LEU A 304 -15.01 -8.06 24.64
N LEU A 305 -15.20 -7.13 23.69
CA LEU A 305 -15.60 -7.46 22.32
C LEU A 305 -14.47 -8.09 21.52
N PRO A 306 -14.77 -8.93 20.52
CA PRO A 306 -13.77 -9.41 19.57
C PRO A 306 -13.02 -8.25 18.90
N PRO A 307 -11.73 -8.39 18.54
CA PRO A 307 -10.93 -7.31 17.94
C PRO A 307 -11.55 -6.66 16.69
N GLU A 308 -12.34 -7.42 15.93
CA GLU A 308 -12.99 -6.91 14.70
C GLU A 308 -14.13 -5.94 15.00
N SER A 309 -14.84 -6.16 16.11
CA SER A 309 -15.92 -5.30 16.58
C SER A 309 -15.40 -4.14 17.43
N PHE A 310 -14.25 -4.32 18.08
CA PHE A 310 -13.63 -3.31 18.94
C PHE A 310 -13.33 -2.00 18.21
N LEU A 311 -12.85 -2.06 16.96
CA LEU A 311 -12.44 -0.84 16.24
C LEU A 311 -13.61 0.10 15.96
N ASP A 312 -14.75 -0.46 15.51
CA ASP A 312 -15.94 0.34 15.17
C ASP A 312 -16.56 0.95 16.45
N THR A 313 -16.53 0.24 17.58
CA THR A 313 -17.00 0.76 18.87
C THR A 313 -16.03 1.75 19.51
N PHE A 314 -14.72 1.50 19.42
CA PHE A 314 -13.68 2.40 19.91
C PHE A 314 -13.78 3.79 19.25
N HIS A 315 -13.93 3.80 17.91
CA HIS A 315 -14.09 5.03 17.15
C HIS A 315 -15.26 5.89 17.66
N THR A 316 -16.39 5.25 17.95
CA THR A 316 -17.58 5.92 18.48
C THR A 316 -17.35 6.40 19.92
N ALA A 317 -16.82 5.54 20.79
CA ALA A 317 -16.57 5.85 22.19
C ALA A 317 -15.58 7.02 22.36
N MET A 318 -14.58 7.10 21.49
CA MET A 318 -13.55 8.13 21.50
C MET A 318 -13.79 9.24 20.47
N ALA A 319 -15.02 9.42 19.99
CA ALA A 319 -15.37 10.49 19.05
C ALA A 319 -15.26 11.88 19.68
N HIS A 320 -15.53 11.99 20.98
CA HIS A 320 -15.49 13.24 21.74
C HIS A 320 -14.30 13.28 22.71
N LYS A 321 -13.82 14.49 23.01
CA LYS A 321 -12.75 14.75 23.99
C LYS A 321 -13.03 14.08 25.35
N LEU A 322 -11.96 13.76 26.08
CA LEU A 322 -12.04 13.33 27.48
C LEU A 322 -12.15 14.58 28.38
N SER A 323 -11.11 15.41 28.34
CA SER A 323 -11.04 16.75 28.94
C SER A 323 -10.53 17.77 27.91
N TRP A 324 -10.61 19.06 28.25
CA TRP A 324 -10.00 20.11 27.43
C TRP A 324 -8.47 20.04 27.43
N GLU A 325 -7.86 19.74 28.57
CA GLU A 325 -6.41 19.56 28.70
C GLU A 325 -5.92 18.41 27.81
N ASN A 326 -6.55 17.23 27.90
CA ASN A 326 -6.22 16.09 27.06
C ASN A 326 -6.38 16.41 25.57
N GLU A 327 -7.47 17.08 25.17
CA GLU A 327 -7.71 17.44 23.76
C GLU A 327 -6.63 18.39 23.22
N LEU A 328 -6.28 19.43 23.98
CA LEU A 328 -5.24 20.39 23.60
C LEU A 328 -3.87 19.70 23.51
N ASN A 329 -3.53 18.84 24.48
CA ASN A 329 -2.29 18.05 24.46
C ASN A 329 -2.22 17.11 23.25
N CYS A 330 -3.33 16.50 22.84
CA CYS A 330 -3.39 15.65 21.65
C CYS A 330 -3.10 16.44 20.37
N ILE A 331 -3.75 17.61 20.22
CA ILE A 331 -3.61 18.44 19.03
C ILE A 331 -2.18 19.03 18.97
N ASP A 332 -1.63 19.50 20.08
CA ASP A 332 -0.28 20.04 20.14
C ASP A 332 0.79 18.97 19.88
N CYS A 333 0.64 17.78 20.47
CA CYS A 333 1.52 16.63 20.19
C CYS A 333 1.52 16.28 18.70
N LEU A 334 0.33 16.23 18.07
CA LEU A 334 0.22 15.99 16.63
C LEU A 334 0.89 17.11 15.82
N ALA A 335 0.67 18.38 16.16
CA ALA A 335 1.28 19.52 15.49
C ALA A 335 2.82 19.45 15.56
N SER A 336 3.35 19.17 16.74
CA SER A 336 4.79 19.01 17.00
C SER A 336 5.39 17.85 16.18
N LEU A 337 4.71 16.70 16.14
CA LEU A 337 5.13 15.55 15.32
C LEU A 337 5.14 15.89 13.83
N VAL A 338 4.07 16.53 13.33
CA VAL A 338 3.94 16.91 11.92
C VAL A 338 5.00 17.94 11.54
N LYS A 339 5.24 18.94 12.39
CA LYS A 339 6.29 19.96 12.20
C LYS A 339 7.68 19.34 12.18
N PHE A 340 7.98 18.44 13.11
CA PHE A 340 9.25 17.70 13.13
C PHE A 340 9.46 16.93 11.83
N ARG A 341 8.44 16.17 11.37
CA ARG A 341 8.52 15.41 10.11
C ARG A 341 8.65 16.31 8.88
N LEU A 342 7.91 17.42 8.85
CA LEU A 342 8.00 18.39 7.77
C LEU A 342 9.41 18.97 7.66
N ASN A 343 10.01 19.39 8.79
CA ASN A 343 11.38 19.89 8.82
C ASN A 343 12.37 18.81 8.37
N GLN A 344 12.24 17.58 8.88
CA GLN A 344 13.07 16.46 8.45
C GLN A 344 13.04 16.26 6.93
N LEU A 345 11.86 16.35 6.30
CA LEU A 345 11.76 16.24 4.84
C LEU A 345 12.35 17.43 4.10
N LEU A 346 12.13 18.66 4.59
CA LEU A 346 12.66 19.88 3.96
C LEU A 346 14.18 19.99 4.07
N ASP A 347 14.75 19.54 5.19
CA ASP A 347 16.19 19.52 5.45
C ASP A 347 16.89 18.38 4.71
N SER A 348 16.13 17.38 4.26
CA SER A 348 16.69 16.28 3.47
C SER A 348 17.22 16.82 2.13
N HIS A 349 18.40 16.32 1.72
CA HIS A 349 19.10 16.64 0.47
C HIS A 349 18.33 16.57 -0.88
N PRO A 350 17.21 15.85 -1.10
CA PRO A 350 16.56 15.77 -2.41
C PRO A 350 16.09 17.11 -3.05
N PHE A 351 16.03 18.21 -2.30
CA PHE A 351 15.65 19.52 -2.84
C PHE A 351 16.85 20.40 -3.23
N LEU A 352 18.07 19.99 -2.92
CA LEU A 352 19.29 20.73 -3.22
C LEU A 352 19.97 20.16 -4.47
N PRO A 353 20.36 20.99 -5.46
CA PRO A 353 21.14 20.54 -6.60
C PRO A 353 22.48 19.98 -6.11
N ASP A 354 22.78 18.75 -6.51
CA ASP A 354 24.00 18.05 -6.15
C ASP A 354 24.57 17.41 -7.41
N ALA A 355 25.84 17.67 -7.71
CA ALA A 355 26.50 17.15 -8.91
C ALA A 355 26.48 15.61 -8.95
N ASP A 356 26.51 14.96 -7.79
CA ASP A 356 26.49 13.50 -7.67
C ASP A 356 25.10 12.91 -7.95
N TRP A 357 24.04 13.66 -7.61
CA TRP A 357 22.66 13.29 -7.95
C TRP A 357 22.49 13.17 -9.45
N ASP A 358 23.10 14.09 -10.20
CA ASP A 358 22.91 14.12 -11.63
C ASP A 358 23.55 12.94 -12.37
N ALA A 359 24.66 12.42 -11.83
CA ALA A 359 25.41 11.31 -12.38
C ALA A 359 24.88 9.93 -11.96
N GLN A 360 24.39 9.76 -10.72
CA GLN A 360 24.11 8.42 -10.15
C GLN A 360 22.65 7.99 -10.20
N VAL A 361 21.73 8.93 -10.44
CA VAL A 361 20.27 8.69 -10.35
C VAL A 361 19.66 8.78 -11.74
N ARG A 362 18.89 7.75 -12.14
CA ARG A 362 18.27 7.73 -13.47
C ARG A 362 17.28 8.89 -13.59
N THR A 363 17.30 9.60 -14.72
CA THR A 363 16.43 10.77 -14.97
C THR A 363 14.93 10.50 -14.72
N PRO A 364 14.35 9.36 -15.14
CA PRO A 364 12.96 9.05 -14.81
C PRO A 364 12.72 8.89 -13.31
N VAL A 365 13.67 8.26 -12.59
CA VAL A 365 13.60 8.05 -11.14
C VAL A 365 13.72 9.37 -10.38
N LYS A 366 14.60 10.28 -10.79
CA LYS A 366 14.69 11.65 -10.22
C LYS A 366 13.33 12.34 -10.21
N ARG A 367 12.64 12.31 -11.36
CA ARG A 367 11.30 12.92 -11.50
C ARG A 367 10.29 12.25 -10.59
N MET A 368 10.35 10.92 -10.44
CA MET A 368 9.46 10.18 -9.53
C MET A 368 9.71 10.59 -8.07
N ILE A 369 10.97 10.65 -7.64
CA ILE A 369 11.35 11.07 -6.29
C ILE A 369 10.87 12.50 -6.00
N GLN A 370 11.11 13.44 -6.93
CA GLN A 370 10.64 14.83 -6.81
C GLN A 370 9.11 14.91 -6.66
N ILE A 371 8.36 14.20 -7.49
CA ILE A 371 6.88 14.18 -7.40
C ILE A 371 6.42 13.61 -6.07
N TYR A 372 7.05 12.52 -5.61
CA TYR A 372 6.70 11.86 -4.36
C TYR A 372 6.96 12.78 -3.16
N LEU A 373 8.17 13.31 -3.03
CA LEU A 373 8.55 14.17 -1.91
C LEU A 373 7.75 15.47 -1.86
N ASN A 374 7.55 16.13 -3.00
CA ASN A 374 6.67 17.30 -3.07
C ASN A 374 5.25 16.97 -2.62
N GLY A 375 4.76 15.77 -2.96
CA GLY A 375 3.47 15.28 -2.48
C GLY A 375 3.43 15.09 -0.95
N GLN A 376 4.46 14.49 -0.36
CA GLN A 376 4.56 14.30 1.09
C GLN A 376 4.62 15.65 1.82
N VAL A 377 5.46 16.58 1.34
CA VAL A 377 5.59 17.94 1.90
C VAL A 377 4.25 18.69 1.83
N GLN A 378 3.53 18.60 0.70
CA GLN A 378 2.24 19.25 0.56
C GLN A 378 1.22 18.73 1.58
N ILE A 379 1.15 17.41 1.77
CA ILE A 379 0.23 16.80 2.73
C ILE A 379 0.56 17.23 4.16
N LEU A 380 1.84 17.21 4.55
CA LEU A 380 2.25 17.63 5.88
C LEU A 380 2.01 19.12 6.14
N LYS A 381 2.21 19.98 5.15
CA LYS A 381 1.89 21.42 5.26
C LYS A 381 0.41 21.65 5.49
N GLU A 382 -0.46 20.96 4.74
CA GLU A 382 -1.90 21.12 4.94
C GLU A 382 -2.35 20.53 6.27
N LEU A 383 -1.84 19.36 6.67
CA LEU A 383 -2.11 18.77 7.97
C LEU A 383 -1.67 19.68 9.12
N LEU A 384 -0.48 20.30 9.03
CA LEU A 384 0.01 21.23 10.05
C LEU A 384 -0.94 22.41 10.19
N LYS A 385 -1.32 23.03 9.07
CA LYS A 385 -2.28 24.15 9.05
C LYS A 385 -3.64 23.76 9.64
N VAL A 386 -4.17 22.59 9.28
CA VAL A 386 -5.43 22.08 9.84
C VAL A 386 -5.30 21.86 11.34
N THR A 387 -4.20 21.28 11.80
CA THR A 387 -3.94 21.00 13.22
C THR A 387 -3.82 22.30 14.02
N GLU A 388 -3.06 23.29 13.52
CA GLU A 388 -2.92 24.61 14.15
C GLU A 388 -4.27 25.35 14.23
N ASN A 389 -5.08 25.32 13.17
CA ASN A 389 -6.41 25.91 13.18
C ASN A 389 -7.35 25.19 14.16
N THR A 390 -7.29 23.86 14.20
CA THR A 390 -8.05 23.04 15.17
C THR A 390 -7.65 23.39 16.59
N PHE A 391 -6.36 23.63 16.86
CA PHE A 391 -5.86 24.05 18.17
C PHE A 391 -6.44 25.40 18.59
N GLN A 392 -6.45 26.40 17.71
CA GLN A 392 -7.02 27.72 18.01
C GLN A 392 -8.52 27.63 18.31
N ILE A 393 -9.27 26.88 17.50
CA ILE A 393 -10.70 26.62 17.73
C ILE A 393 -10.92 25.90 19.07
N ALA A 394 -10.07 24.93 19.40
CA ALA A 394 -10.15 24.22 20.67
C ALA A 394 -9.89 25.15 21.87
N ILE A 395 -8.94 26.08 21.78
CA ILE A 395 -8.69 27.10 22.80
C ILE A 395 -9.91 28.00 23.00
N GLU A 396 -10.50 28.51 21.91
CA GLU A 396 -11.68 29.38 21.98
C GLU A 396 -12.86 28.66 22.64
N ASN A 397 -13.11 27.42 22.25
CA ASN A 397 -14.18 26.60 22.85
C ASN A 397 -13.89 26.25 24.31
N ALA A 398 -12.63 25.96 24.67
CA ALA A 398 -12.24 25.71 26.05
C ALA A 398 -12.51 26.93 26.92
N ARG A 399 -12.16 28.14 26.46
CA ARG A 399 -12.47 29.40 27.16
C ARG A 399 -13.98 29.60 27.31
N ALA A 400 -14.76 29.32 26.26
CA ALA A 400 -16.22 29.44 26.30
C ALA A 400 -16.86 28.47 27.30
N ASP A 401 -16.28 27.27 27.47
CA ASP A 401 -16.70 26.27 28.44
C ASP A 401 -16.19 26.56 29.88
N GLY A 402 -15.43 27.66 30.07
CA GLY A 402 -14.89 28.05 31.37
C GLY A 402 -13.61 27.32 31.78
N PHE A 403 -12.90 26.70 30.84
CA PHE A 403 -11.60 26.11 31.10
C PHE A 403 -10.57 27.20 31.44
N HIS A 404 -9.94 27.05 32.60
CA HIS A 404 -8.85 27.91 33.02
C HIS A 404 -7.55 27.34 32.51
N PHE A 405 -6.88 28.09 31.64
CA PHE A 405 -5.49 27.85 31.32
C PHE A 405 -4.71 28.25 32.57
N ASP A 406 -3.85 27.36 33.06
CA ASP A 406 -2.83 27.77 34.01
C ASP A 406 -2.15 29.00 33.41
N SER A 407 -2.16 30.11 34.15
CA SER A 407 -1.33 31.25 33.77
C SER A 407 0.08 30.71 33.73
N ASP A 408 0.71 30.71 32.55
CA ASP A 408 2.14 30.45 32.45
C ASP A 408 2.80 31.25 33.59
N ASP A 409 3.63 30.57 34.38
CA ASP A 409 4.56 31.22 35.29
C ASP A 409 5.38 32.20 34.43
N ASP A 410 4.93 33.46 34.40
CA ASP A 410 5.71 34.61 33.97
C ASP A 410 6.90 34.70 34.96
N ASP A 411 8.02 34.06 34.62
CA ASP A 411 9.38 34.46 34.99
C ASP A 411 10.46 33.88 34.05
#